data_AF-A0A2A4SU54-F1
#
_entry.id   AF-A0A2A4SU54-F1
#
_cell.length_a   1.000
_cell.length_b   1.000
_cell.length_c   1.000
_cell.angle_alpha   90.00
_cell.angle_beta   90.00
_cell.angle_gamma   90.00
#
_symmetry.space_group_name_H-M   'P 1'
#
loop_
_entity.id
_entity.type
_entity.pdbx_description
1 polymer ?
#
loop_
_entity_poly.entity_id
_entity_poly.type
_entity_poly.pdbx_seq_one_letter_code
_entity_poly.pdbx_strand_id
1 'polypeptide(L)'
;MEFESVIGLEVHAQLATKSKMFCRCSTEFGKAPNENTCPVCLGLPGVLPTINEQAVKFAIMLGLATNCDIRRDSQFARKNYFYPDLPKAYQTSQFDRPICEHGWIDIEVQGQTK
;
A
#
# COMPACT_ATOMS: atom_id res chain seq x y z
N MET A 1 0.65 22.83 -32.20
CA MET A 1 -0.20 21.97 -31.35
C MET A 1 -0.99 22.90 -30.44
N GLU A 2 -2.31 22.81 -30.43
CA GLU A 2 -3.19 23.73 -29.66
C GLU A 2 -3.49 23.24 -28.24
N PHE A 3 -3.11 21.99 -27.91
CA PHE A 3 -3.35 21.38 -26.61
C PHE A 3 -2.08 20.72 -26.07
N GLU A 4 -2.02 20.59 -24.75
CA GLU A 4 -0.97 19.91 -24.00
C GLU A 4 -1.57 18.72 -23.24
N SER A 5 -0.94 17.55 -23.35
CA SER A 5 -1.38 16.34 -22.65
C SER A 5 -0.75 16.29 -21.26
N VAL A 6 -1.58 16.23 -20.21
CA VAL A 6 -1.16 16.07 -18.82
C VAL A 6 -1.63 14.70 -18.31
N ILE A 7 -0.69 13.84 -17.90
CA ILE A 7 -0.96 12.45 -17.48
C ILE A 7 -0.49 12.24 -16.04
N GLY A 8 -1.36 11.68 -15.19
CA GLY A 8 -1.02 11.20 -13.86
C GLY A 8 -1.28 9.70 -13.75
N LEU A 9 -0.42 8.98 -13.04
CA LEU A 9 -0.52 7.53 -12.85
C LEU A 9 -0.72 7.20 -11.37
N GLU A 10 -1.67 6.32 -11.07
CA GLU A 10 -1.85 5.71 -9.75
C GLU A 10 -1.41 4.25 -9.83
N VAL A 11 -0.38 3.90 -9.07
CA VAL A 11 0.26 2.58 -9.13
C VAL A 11 0.11 1.87 -7.78
N HIS A 12 -0.43 0.65 -7.81
CA HIS A 12 -0.48 -0.24 -6.65
C HIS A 12 0.54 -1.37 -6.81
N ALA A 13 1.43 -1.53 -5.84
CA ALA A 13 2.43 -2.59 -5.81
C ALA A 13 2.19 -3.51 -4.60
N GLN A 14 2.13 -4.83 -4.83
CA GLN A 14 2.01 -5.81 -3.76
C GLN A 14 3.39 -6.11 -3.16
N LEU A 15 3.56 -5.82 -1.87
CA LEU A 15 4.80 -6.08 -1.16
C LEU A 15 5.01 -7.59 -0.94
N ALA A 16 6.17 -8.11 -1.33
CA ALA A 16 6.57 -9.51 -1.18
C ALA A 16 6.93 -9.88 0.28
N THR A 17 6.01 -9.64 1.19
CA THR A 17 6.09 -10.02 2.61
C THR A 17 5.62 -11.45 2.82
N LYS A 18 5.98 -12.10 3.93
CA LYS A 18 5.52 -13.47 4.26
C LYS A 18 4.14 -13.52 4.93
N SER A 19 3.77 -12.45 5.63
CA SER A 19 2.49 -12.32 6.33
C SER A 19 1.76 -11.05 5.91
N LYS A 20 0.43 -11.02 6.06
CA LYS A 20 -0.39 -9.86 5.70
C LYS A 20 -0.02 -8.60 6.48
N MET A 21 -0.53 -7.45 6.02
CA MET A 21 -0.20 -6.13 6.58
C MET A 21 -0.64 -5.94 8.04
N PHE A 22 -1.79 -6.51 8.43
CA PHE A 22 -2.43 -6.25 9.72
C PHE A 22 -2.71 -7.51 10.56
N CYS A 23 -2.25 -8.67 10.13
CA CYS A 23 -2.39 -9.95 10.83
C CYS A 23 -1.30 -10.93 10.40
N ARG A 24 -1.25 -12.11 11.05
CA ARG A 24 -0.20 -13.12 10.83
C ARG A 24 -0.47 -14.13 9.70
N CYS A 25 -1.59 -14.01 8.97
CA CYS A 25 -1.89 -14.91 7.86
C CYS A 25 -0.85 -14.80 6.76
N SER A 26 -0.63 -15.89 6.02
CA SER A 26 0.23 -15.93 4.84
C SER A 26 -0.29 -15.02 3.70
N THR A 27 0.64 -14.51 2.91
CA THR A 27 0.44 -13.79 1.64
C THR A 27 0.67 -14.69 0.41
N GLU A 28 0.99 -15.97 0.63
CA GLU A 28 1.30 -16.93 -0.42
C GLU A 28 0.14 -17.09 -1.41
N PHE A 29 0.49 -17.03 -2.70
CA PHE A 29 -0.45 -17.16 -3.81
C PHE A 29 -0.86 -18.62 -4.05
N GLY A 30 -2.03 -18.83 -4.66
CA GLY A 30 -2.46 -20.15 -5.16
C GLY A 30 -3.05 -21.10 -4.12
N LYS A 31 -3.38 -20.62 -2.92
CA LYS A 31 -4.12 -21.40 -1.92
C LYS A 31 -5.61 -21.52 -2.26
N ALA A 32 -6.30 -22.47 -1.62
CA ALA A 32 -7.73 -22.62 -1.80
C ALA A 32 -8.50 -21.37 -1.31
N PRO A 33 -9.73 -21.13 -1.82
CA PRO A 33 -10.55 -20.00 -1.38
C PRO A 33 -10.69 -19.95 0.15
N ASN A 34 -10.45 -18.78 0.73
CA ASN A 34 -10.54 -18.51 2.17
C ASN A 34 -9.58 -19.30 3.09
N GLU A 35 -8.60 -20.04 2.55
CA GLU A 35 -7.63 -20.81 3.34
C GLU A 35 -6.70 -19.90 4.16
N ASN A 36 -6.15 -18.85 3.54
CA ASN A 36 -5.26 -17.90 4.20
C ASN A 36 -6.04 -16.79 4.92
N THR A 37 -6.97 -17.13 5.81
CA THR A 37 -7.82 -16.15 6.51
C THR A 37 -7.75 -16.29 8.04
N CYS A 38 -8.22 -15.26 8.74
CA CYS A 38 -8.35 -15.21 10.20
C CYS A 38 -9.36 -14.12 10.58
N PRO A 39 -9.82 -14.07 11.85
CA PRO A 39 -10.80 -13.08 12.30
C PRO A 39 -10.45 -11.63 11.91
N VAL A 40 -9.18 -11.23 12.02
CA VAL A 40 -8.72 -9.86 11.72
C VAL A 40 -8.92 -9.50 10.24
N CYS A 41 -8.45 -10.37 9.34
CA CYS A 41 -8.54 -10.07 7.90
C CYS A 41 -9.95 -10.33 7.34
N LEU A 42 -10.76 -11.14 8.01
CA LEU A 42 -12.20 -11.31 7.75
C LEU A 42 -13.08 -10.23 8.40
N GLY A 43 -12.51 -9.28 9.13
CA GLY A 43 -13.27 -8.19 9.74
C GLY A 43 -14.31 -8.63 10.77
N LEU A 44 -14.08 -9.75 11.47
CA LEU A 44 -15.03 -10.25 12.47
C LEU A 44 -15.12 -9.30 13.68
N PRO A 45 -16.23 -9.31 14.44
CA PRO A 45 -16.40 -8.46 15.61
C PRO A 45 -15.29 -8.65 16.66
N GLY A 46 -14.82 -7.54 17.25
CA GLY A 46 -13.85 -7.53 18.36
C GLY A 46 -12.37 -7.65 17.95
N VAL A 47 -12.06 -7.69 16.66
CA VAL A 47 -10.68 -7.84 16.16
C VAL A 47 -9.93 -6.52 16.11
N LEU A 48 -8.60 -6.58 16.29
CA LEU A 48 -7.71 -5.42 16.19
C LEU A 48 -6.57 -5.68 15.20
N PRO A 49 -6.12 -4.67 14.43
CA PRO A 49 -5.00 -4.81 13.51
C PRO A 49 -3.65 -4.79 14.27
N THR A 50 -2.67 -5.54 13.77
CA THR A 50 -1.26 -5.43 14.20
C THR A 50 -0.38 -5.26 12.98
N ILE A 51 0.37 -4.17 12.93
CA ILE A 51 1.18 -3.79 11.76
C ILE A 51 2.30 -4.80 11.47
N ASN A 52 2.56 -5.02 10.19
CA ASN A 52 3.69 -5.80 9.71
C ASN A 52 4.94 -4.92 9.58
N GLU A 53 5.94 -5.17 10.42
CA GLU A 53 7.22 -4.44 10.42
C GLU A 53 7.95 -4.51 9.07
N GLN A 54 7.94 -5.67 8.41
CA GLN A 54 8.62 -5.85 7.13
C GLN A 54 7.95 -5.03 6.03
N ALA A 55 6.63 -4.89 6.07
CA ALA A 55 5.90 -4.05 5.11
C ALA A 55 6.28 -2.58 5.26
N VAL A 56 6.44 -2.08 6.49
CA VAL A 56 6.92 -0.71 6.76
C VAL A 56 8.36 -0.53 6.25
N LYS A 57 9.25 -1.49 6.51
CA LYS A 57 10.63 -1.44 5.98
C LYS A 57 10.65 -1.35 4.46
N PHE A 58 9.85 -2.16 3.77
CA PHE A 58 9.75 -2.11 2.32
C PHE A 58 9.17 -0.79 1.79
N ALA A 59 8.17 -0.21 2.48
CA ALA A 59 7.64 1.11 2.10
C ALA A 59 8.72 2.20 2.23
N ILE A 60 9.51 2.20 3.30
CA ILE A 60 10.63 3.14 3.49
C ILE A 60 11.71 2.92 2.42
N MET A 61 12.08 1.66 2.16
CA MET A 61 13.07 1.32 1.11
C MET A 61 12.61 1.81 -0.26
N LEU A 62 11.33 1.62 -0.60
CA LEU A 62 10.74 2.14 -1.84
C LEU A 62 10.86 3.67 -1.88
N GLY A 63 10.45 4.35 -0.82
CA GLY A 63 10.55 5.81 -0.73
C GLY A 63 11.97 6.32 -0.96
N LEU A 64 12.96 5.73 -0.29
CA LEU A 64 14.38 6.08 -0.48
C LEU A 64 14.85 5.79 -1.91
N ALA A 65 14.41 4.69 -2.51
CA ALA A 65 14.76 4.33 -3.88
C ALA A 65 14.13 5.27 -4.92
N THR A 66 13.00 5.91 -4.58
CA THR A 66 12.31 6.89 -5.43
C THR A 66 12.47 8.32 -4.93
N ASN A 67 13.57 8.59 -4.23
CA ASN A 67 13.97 9.93 -3.75
C ASN A 67 12.89 10.68 -2.93
N CYS A 68 12.00 9.96 -2.25
CA CYS A 68 10.99 10.56 -1.40
C CYS A 68 11.58 11.06 -0.06
N ASP A 69 10.95 12.08 0.50
CA ASP A 69 11.08 12.42 1.91
C ASP A 69 10.36 11.38 2.78
N ILE A 70 11.08 10.84 3.77
CA ILE A 70 10.52 9.87 4.71
C ILE A 70 10.01 10.58 5.96
N ARG A 71 8.69 10.53 6.17
CA ARG A 71 8.03 11.12 7.33
C ARG A 71 8.37 10.35 8.60
N ARG A 72 8.85 11.06 9.64
CA ARG A 72 9.15 10.46 10.96
C ARG A 72 7.92 10.10 11.77
N ASP A 73 6.80 10.76 11.49
CA ASP A 73 5.54 10.57 12.21
C ASP A 73 4.38 10.42 11.21
N SER A 74 4.11 9.17 10.83
CA SER A 74 3.08 8.77 9.86
C SER A 74 1.86 8.16 10.54
N GLN A 75 0.69 8.26 9.92
CA GLN A 75 -0.56 7.74 10.48
C GLN A 75 -1.31 6.85 9.48
N PHE A 76 -1.94 5.80 10.00
CA PHE A 76 -2.95 5.04 9.25
C PHE A 76 -4.34 5.67 9.41
N ALA A 77 -5.06 5.78 8.31
CA ALA A 77 -6.43 6.26 8.22
C ALA A 77 -7.38 5.14 7.75
N ARG A 78 -8.68 5.32 7.99
CA ARG A 78 -9.73 4.42 7.49
C ARG A 78 -10.41 5.06 6.28
N LYS A 79 -10.24 4.46 5.10
CA LYS A 79 -10.98 4.82 3.87
C LYS A 79 -12.27 4.01 3.83
N ASN A 80 -13.40 4.63 4.20
CA ASN A 80 -14.68 3.94 4.41
C ASN A 80 -15.46 3.82 3.09
N TYR A 81 -15.87 2.60 2.73
CA TYR A 81 -16.77 2.30 1.60
C TYR A 81 -17.28 0.87 1.71
N PHE A 82 -18.46 0.60 1.14
CA PHE A 82 -19.07 -0.73 1.16
C PHE A 82 -18.77 -1.48 -0.12
N TYR A 83 -18.16 -2.65 0.01
CA TYR A 83 -17.99 -3.58 -1.10
C TYR A 83 -17.80 -5.02 -0.56
N PRO A 84 -18.32 -6.07 -1.22
CA PRO A 84 -18.28 -7.44 -0.68
C PRO A 84 -16.89 -8.02 -0.40
N ASP A 85 -15.84 -7.57 -1.12
CA ASP A 85 -14.45 -8.00 -0.87
C ASP A 85 -13.75 -7.25 0.28
N LEU A 86 -14.40 -6.23 0.85
CA LEU A 86 -13.87 -5.39 1.91
C LEU A 86 -14.63 -5.63 3.21
N PRO A 87 -14.26 -6.67 3.99
CA PRO A 87 -15.08 -7.16 5.09
C PRO A 87 -15.28 -6.18 6.24
N LYS A 88 -14.41 -5.16 6.38
CA LYS A 88 -14.49 -4.17 7.45
C LYS A 88 -15.32 -2.94 7.11
N ALA A 89 -15.84 -2.83 5.88
CA ALA A 89 -16.43 -1.60 5.32
C ALA A 89 -15.49 -0.36 5.35
N TYR A 90 -14.20 -0.61 5.58
CA TYR A 90 -13.13 0.35 5.40
C TYR A 90 -11.81 -0.34 5.08
N GLN A 91 -11.00 0.31 4.26
CA GLN A 91 -9.62 -0.06 4.03
C GLN A 91 -8.72 0.75 4.96
N THR A 92 -7.85 0.08 5.70
CA THR A 92 -6.77 0.76 6.43
C THR A 92 -5.71 1.20 5.41
N SER A 93 -5.52 2.50 5.25
CA SER A 93 -4.58 3.11 4.32
C SER A 93 -3.86 4.28 5.00
N GLN A 94 -3.27 5.20 4.25
CA GLN A 94 -2.80 6.50 4.72
C GLN A 94 -3.52 7.61 3.95
N PHE A 95 -3.65 8.79 4.56
CA PHE A 95 -4.31 9.94 3.94
C PHE A 95 -3.39 11.17 3.99
N ASP A 96 -3.55 12.02 4.99
CA ASP A 96 -2.83 13.27 5.19
C ASP A 96 -1.37 13.08 5.67
N ARG A 97 -1.03 11.90 6.20
CA ARG A 97 0.27 11.62 6.82
C ARG A 97 0.92 10.33 6.27
N PRO A 98 1.24 10.29 4.96
CA PRO A 98 1.87 9.14 4.32
C PRO A 98 3.31 8.92 4.82
N ILE A 99 3.85 7.70 4.63
CA ILE A 99 5.26 7.41 4.99
C ILE A 99 6.23 8.16 4.05
N CYS A 100 5.92 8.22 2.75
CA CYS A 100 6.78 8.76 1.71
C CYS A 100 6.05 9.89 0.96
N GLU A 101 6.72 11.01 0.73
CA GLU A 101 6.17 12.16 -0.01
C GLU A 101 7.25 12.85 -0.87
N HIS A 102 6.83 13.64 -1.87
CA HIS A 102 7.69 14.47 -2.71
C HIS A 102 8.83 13.75 -3.48
N GLY A 103 8.64 12.48 -3.84
CA GLY A 103 9.62 11.73 -4.62
C GLY A 103 9.58 11.99 -6.13
N TRP A 104 10.55 11.43 -6.83
CA TRP A 104 10.69 11.51 -8.28
C TRP A 104 11.50 10.32 -8.83
N ILE A 105 11.30 10.04 -10.11
CA ILE A 105 12.09 9.07 -10.89
C ILE A 105 12.44 9.70 -12.22
N ASP A 106 13.64 9.43 -12.71
CA ASP A 106 14.02 9.75 -14.08
C ASP A 106 13.49 8.66 -15.03
N ILE A 107 13.07 9.07 -16.22
CA ILE A 107 12.73 8.17 -17.32
C ILE A 107 13.56 8.48 -18.56
N GLU A 108 13.90 7.43 -19.30
CA GLU A 108 14.58 7.56 -20.59
C GLU A 108 13.57 7.59 -21.73
N VAL A 109 13.54 8.70 -22.48
CA VAL A 109 12.68 8.87 -23.65
C VAL A 109 13.54 9.23 -24.84
N GLN A 110 13.60 8.34 -25.83
CA GLN A 110 14.41 8.54 -27.05
C GLN A 110 15.90 8.84 -26.76
N GLY A 111 16.45 8.25 -25.70
CA GLY A 111 17.85 8.44 -25.28
C GLY A 111 18.13 9.74 -24.55
N GLN A 112 17.10 10.41 -24.04
CA GLN A 112 17.21 11.57 -23.14
C GLN A 112 16.54 11.24 -21.80
N THR A 113 17.27 11.50 -20.72
CA THR A 113 16.77 11.47 -19.35
C THR A 113 15.79 12.63 -19.12
N LYS A 114 14.63 12.33 -18.55
CA LYS A 114 13.59 13.30 -18.20
C LYS A 114 13.03 13.04 -16.81
#